data_AF-A0A1G8WPC5-F1
#
_entry.id   AF-A0A1G8WPC5-F1
#
_cell.length_a   1.000
_cell.length_b   1.000
_cell.length_c   1.000
_cell.angle_alpha   90.00
_cell.angle_beta   90.00
_cell.angle_gamma   90.00
#
_symmetry.space_group_name_H-M   'P 1'
#
loop_
_entity.id
_entity.type
_entity.pdbx_description
1 polymer ?
#
loop_
_entity_poly.entity_id
_entity_poly.type
_entity_poly.pdbx_seq_one_letter_code
_entity_poly.pdbx_strand_id
1 'polypeptide(L)'
;MLIKIKKGATVMNTQKLMYLFGLFSVVSVIIHFVVSAPHYTEEELISGSVFFSIAAFIFYLFVYLYFRSVIGKKIVMWGVIIITIALLAILINYDYFEKNYPIFAFQAQSNIVDII
;
A
#
# COMPACT_ATOMS: atom_id res chain seq x y z
N MET A 1 -11.95 47.93 -19.33
CA MET A 1 -11.63 46.72 -20.10
C MET A 1 -11.45 45.57 -19.09
N LEU A 2 -12.46 44.71 -18.92
CA LEU A 2 -12.44 43.63 -17.92
C LEU A 2 -11.81 42.37 -18.56
N ILE A 3 -10.64 41.98 -18.08
CA ILE A 3 -9.97 40.74 -18.50
C ILE A 3 -10.70 39.56 -17.85
N LYS A 4 -11.47 38.82 -18.66
CA LYS A 4 -12.15 37.59 -18.24
C LYS A 4 -11.14 36.44 -18.26
N ILE A 5 -10.48 36.18 -17.13
CA ILE A 5 -9.55 35.04 -16.99
C ILE A 5 -10.39 33.75 -17.08
N LYS A 6 -10.24 33.03 -18.20
CA LYS A 6 -10.87 31.73 -18.46
C LYS A 6 -10.26 30.71 -17.51
N LYS A 7 -10.94 30.45 -16.38
CA LYS A 7 -10.54 29.43 -15.40
C LYS A 7 -10.86 28.04 -15.97
N GLY A 8 -9.98 27.54 -16.84
CA GLY A 8 -10.08 26.23 -17.48
C GLY A 8 -9.32 25.13 -16.75
N ALA A 9 -9.24 25.17 -15.42
CA ALA A 9 -8.74 24.03 -14.65
C ALA A 9 -9.92 23.10 -14.34
N THR A 10 -10.04 22.02 -15.10
CA THR A 10 -10.94 20.91 -14.75
C THR A 10 -10.47 20.32 -13.43
N VAL A 11 -11.11 20.71 -12.32
CA VAL A 11 -10.88 20.12 -11.01
C VAL A 11 -11.22 18.63 -11.13
N MET A 12 -10.18 17.79 -11.11
CA MET A 12 -10.39 16.35 -11.23
C MET A 12 -11.15 15.85 -10.01
N ASN A 13 -12.20 15.06 -10.24
CA ASN A 13 -12.98 14.47 -9.15
C ASN A 13 -12.04 13.63 -8.26
N THR A 14 -12.01 13.93 -6.96
CA THR A 14 -11.18 13.24 -5.96
C THR A 14 -11.34 11.73 -6.01
N GLN A 15 -12.54 11.23 -6.30
CA GLN A 15 -12.77 9.79 -6.49
C GLN A 15 -11.93 9.22 -7.62
N LYS A 16 -11.90 9.89 -8.77
CA LYS A 16 -11.09 9.46 -9.92
C LYS A 16 -9.60 9.55 -9.61
N LEU A 17 -9.17 10.58 -8.88
CA LEU A 17 -7.77 10.72 -8.43
C LEU A 17 -7.35 9.53 -7.55
N MET A 18 -8.18 9.13 -6.60
CA MET A 18 -7.85 8.01 -5.70
C MET A 18 -7.80 6.67 -6.43
N TYR A 19 -8.69 6.42 -7.39
CA TYR A 19 -8.61 5.22 -8.24
C TYR A 19 -7.36 5.22 -9.12
N LEU A 20 -7.00 6.37 -9.72
CA LEU A 20 -5.80 6.51 -10.53
C LEU A 20 -4.53 6.30 -9.70
N PHE A 21 -4.50 6.83 -8.47
CA PHE A 21 -3.42 6.60 -7.53
C PHE A 21 -3.28 5.12 -7.18
N GLY A 22 -4.38 4.42 -6.91
CA GLY A 22 -4.38 2.96 -6.69
C GLY A 22 -3.80 2.21 -7.88
N LEU A 23 -4.19 2.58 -9.11
CA LEU A 23 -3.69 1.95 -10.32
C LEU A 23 -2.18 2.18 -10.50
N PHE A 24 -1.73 3.41 -10.30
CA PHE A 24 -0.32 3.76 -10.39
C PHE A 24 0.53 3.01 -9.35
N SER A 25 0.01 2.87 -8.13
CA SER A 25 0.65 2.08 -7.07
C SER A 25 0.80 0.62 -7.46
N VAL A 26 -0.25 -0.01 -8.00
CA VAL A 26 -0.19 -1.40 -8.49
C VAL A 26 0.86 -1.57 -9.58
N VAL A 27 0.89 -0.68 -10.57
CA VAL A 27 1.89 -0.73 -11.64
C VAL A 27 3.31 -0.55 -11.08
N SER A 28 3.51 0.40 -10.16
CA SER A 28 4.81 0.64 -9.53
C SER A 28 5.32 -0.58 -8.77
N VAL A 29 4.44 -1.30 -8.06
CA VAL A 29 4.84 -2.49 -7.31
C VAL A 29 5.12 -3.68 -8.24
N ILE A 30 4.34 -3.84 -9.31
CA ILE A 30 4.66 -4.85 -10.35
C ILE A 30 6.06 -4.58 -10.93
N ILE A 31 6.37 -3.33 -11.28
CA ILE A 31 7.69 -2.96 -11.79
C ILE A 31 8.77 -3.28 -10.74
N HIS A 32 8.54 -2.96 -9.46
CA HIS A 32 9.48 -3.27 -8.38
C HIS A 32 9.76 -4.77 -8.29
N PHE A 33 8.73 -5.62 -8.32
CA PHE A 33 8.92 -7.07 -8.29
C PHE A 33 9.62 -7.60 -9.54
N VAL A 34 9.33 -7.06 -10.72
CA VAL A 34 10.00 -7.48 -11.96
C VAL A 34 11.48 -7.11 -11.96
N VAL A 35 11.83 -5.89 -11.52
CA VAL A 35 13.21 -5.41 -11.49
C VAL A 35 14.01 -6.12 -10.39
N SER A 36 13.40 -6.38 -9.24
CA SER A 36 14.04 -7.02 -8.10
C SER A 36 13.93 -8.55 -8.11
N ALA A 37 13.25 -9.15 -9.10
CA ALA A 37 13.07 -10.61 -9.20
C ALA A 37 14.38 -11.42 -9.08
N PRO A 38 15.54 -10.98 -9.64
CA PRO A 38 16.80 -11.70 -9.47
C PRO A 38 17.36 -11.69 -8.04
N HIS A 39 16.85 -10.80 -7.17
CA HIS A 39 17.33 -10.60 -5.80
C HIS A 39 16.39 -11.19 -4.74
N TYR A 40 15.25 -11.74 -5.15
CA TYR A 40 14.30 -12.38 -4.25
C TYR A 40 14.24 -13.88 -4.48
N THR A 41 14.08 -14.63 -3.40
CA THR A 41 13.68 -16.03 -3.47
C THR A 41 12.25 -16.15 -3.98
N GLU A 42 11.90 -17.32 -4.51
CA GLU A 42 10.54 -17.59 -4.98
C GLU A 42 9.50 -17.40 -3.86
N GLU A 43 9.84 -17.79 -2.64
CA GLU A 43 8.97 -17.66 -1.45
C GLU A 43 8.70 -16.19 -1.09
N GLU A 44 9.72 -15.33 -1.14
CA GLU A 44 9.59 -13.89 -0.88
C GLU A 44 8.75 -13.19 -1.96
N LEU A 45 8.92 -13.57 -3.23
CA LEU A 45 8.12 -13.06 -4.34
C LEU A 45 6.65 -13.43 -4.19
N ILE A 46 6.35 -14.69 -3.86
CA ILE A 46 4.98 -15.18 -3.67
C ILE A 46 4.35 -14.47 -2.46
N SER A 47 5.04 -14.45 -1.31
CA SER A 47 4.54 -13.81 -0.09
C SER A 47 4.27 -12.32 -0.29
N GLY A 48 5.23 -11.60 -0.88
CA GLY A 48 5.11 -10.17 -1.18
C GLY A 48 3.98 -9.86 -2.17
N SER A 49 3.83 -10.68 -3.22
CA SER A 49 2.77 -10.54 -4.21
C SER A 49 1.38 -10.79 -3.61
N VAL A 50 1.23 -11.81 -2.77
CA VAL A 50 -0.04 -12.11 -2.06
C VAL A 50 -0.38 -10.99 -1.10
N PHE A 51 0.58 -10.53 -0.28
CA PHE A 51 0.38 -9.43 0.65
C PHE A 51 -0.06 -8.15 -0.07
N PHE A 52 0.64 -7.79 -1.15
CA PHE A 52 0.30 -6.61 -1.95
C PHE A 52 -1.07 -6.73 -2.62
N SER A 53 -1.42 -7.91 -3.14
CA SER A 53 -2.72 -8.14 -3.77
C SER A 53 -3.87 -7.94 -2.78
N ILE A 54 -3.72 -8.43 -1.55
CA ILE A 54 -4.70 -8.22 -0.47
C ILE A 54 -4.77 -6.73 -0.10
N ALA A 55 -3.62 -6.05 0.05
CA ALA A 55 -3.58 -4.63 0.36
C ALA A 55 -4.25 -3.77 -0.73
N ALA A 56 -4.00 -4.07 -2.00
CA ALA A 56 -4.62 -3.41 -3.14
C ALA A 56 -6.14 -3.61 -3.14
N PHE A 57 -6.61 -4.83 -2.88
CA PHE A 57 -8.04 -5.13 -2.76
C PHE A 57 -8.70 -4.31 -1.63
N ILE A 58 -8.08 -4.28 -0.44
CA ILE A 58 -8.58 -3.49 0.70
C ILE A 58 -8.60 -2.00 0.37
N PHE A 59 -7.58 -1.49 -0.33
CA PHE A 59 -7.53 -0.08 -0.76
C PHE A 59 -8.70 0.27 -1.68
N TYR A 60 -8.93 -0.48 -2.77
CA TYR A 60 -10.08 -0.24 -3.66
C TYR A 60 -11.42 -0.44 -2.93
N LEU A 61 -11.44 -1.42 -2.03
CA LEU A 61 -12.33 -1.58 -0.88
C LEU A 61 -12.79 -0.23 -0.29
N PHE A 62 -11.81 0.42 0.31
CA PHE A 62 -11.98 1.63 1.08
C PHE A 62 -12.34 2.83 0.20
N VAL A 63 -11.70 2.98 -0.96
CA VAL A 63 -12.04 4.06 -1.90
C VAL A 63 -13.52 3.95 -2.29
N TYR A 64 -13.98 2.76 -2.65
CA TYR A 64 -15.37 2.54 -3.02
C TYR A 64 -16.33 2.85 -1.87
N LEU A 65 -16.09 2.35 -0.66
CA LEU A 65 -16.93 2.60 0.50
C LEU A 65 -16.96 4.08 0.89
N TYR A 66 -15.82 4.77 0.81
CA TYR A 66 -15.68 6.18 1.16
C TYR A 66 -16.58 7.08 0.29
N PHE A 67 -16.67 6.82 -1.01
CA PHE A 67 -17.51 7.62 -1.90
C PHE A 67 -18.97 7.15 -1.96
N ARG A 68 -19.29 5.93 -1.53
CA ARG A 68 -20.65 5.38 -1.65
C ARG A 68 -21.62 5.80 -0.55
N SER A 69 -21.17 5.98 0.70
CA SER A 69 -22.10 6.36 1.80
C SER A 69 -21.40 7.04 2.98
N VAL A 70 -22.18 7.76 3.79
CA VAL A 70 -21.69 8.39 5.03
C VAL A 70 -21.18 7.34 6.03
N ILE A 71 -21.85 6.19 6.10
CA ILE A 71 -21.42 5.05 6.92
C ILE A 71 -20.10 4.49 6.38
N GLY A 72 -19.96 4.34 5.06
CA GLY A 72 -18.74 3.90 4.42
C GLY A 72 -17.54 4.81 4.73
N LYS A 73 -17.74 6.14 4.74
CA LYS A 73 -16.71 7.10 5.19
C LYS A 73 -16.23 6.82 6.61
N LYS A 74 -17.16 6.54 7.54
CA LYS A 74 -16.81 6.22 8.94
C LYS A 74 -16.06 4.90 9.03
N ILE A 75 -16.50 3.87 8.31
CA ILE A 75 -15.81 2.56 8.26
C ILE A 75 -14.37 2.74 7.77
N VAL A 76 -14.18 3.52 6.70
CA VAL A 76 -12.84 3.76 6.14
C VAL A 76 -11.97 4.55 7.12
N MET A 77 -12.50 5.59 7.76
CA MET A 77 -11.75 6.33 8.79
C MET A 77 -11.30 5.42 9.94
N TRP A 78 -12.22 4.65 10.52
CA TRP A 78 -11.90 3.73 11.61
C TRP A 78 -10.95 2.62 11.16
N GLY A 79 -11.15 2.07 9.95
CA GLY A 79 -10.28 1.06 9.36
C GLY A 79 -8.84 1.55 9.22
N VAL A 80 -8.65 2.77 8.70
CA VAL A 80 -7.31 3.38 8.58
C VAL A 80 -6.68 3.61 9.95
N ILE A 81 -7.45 4.09 10.93
CA ILE A 81 -6.96 4.29 12.31
C ILE A 81 -6.49 2.95 12.91
N ILE A 82 -7.31 1.89 12.79
CA ILE A 82 -6.98 0.56 13.30
C ILE A 82 -5.71 0.02 12.64
N ILE A 83 -5.61 0.09 11.31
CA ILE A 83 -4.42 -0.34 10.56
C ILE A 83 -3.19 0.45 11.02
N THR A 84 -3.31 1.76 11.18
CA THR A 84 -2.20 2.62 11.62
C THR A 84 -1.74 2.25 13.03
N ILE A 85 -2.66 2.03 13.98
CA ILE A 85 -2.33 1.60 15.34
C ILE A 85 -1.66 0.22 15.33
N ALA A 86 -2.18 -0.72 14.53
CA ALA A 86 -1.59 -2.05 14.39
C ALA A 86 -0.15 -1.97 13.85
N LEU A 87 0.08 -1.18 12.81
CA LEU A 87 1.42 -0.97 12.25
C LEU A 87 2.37 -0.30 13.26
N LEU A 88 1.89 0.70 14.01
CA LEU A 88 2.68 1.33 15.07
C LEU A 88 3.01 0.36 16.20
N ALA A 89 2.06 -0.49 16.60
CA ALA A 89 2.28 -1.51 17.62
C ALA A 89 3.35 -2.53 17.19
N ILE A 90 3.33 -2.94 15.92
CA ILE A 90 4.36 -3.79 15.32
C ILE A 90 5.70 -3.06 15.30
N LEU A 91 5.73 -1.80 14.85
CA LEU A 91 6.97 -1.02 14.76
C LEU A 91 7.65 -0.82 16.12
N ILE A 92 6.88 -0.51 17.17
CA ILE A 92 7.41 -0.28 18.52
C ILE A 92 7.92 -1.59 19.15
N ASN A 93 7.27 -2.72 18.84
CA ASN A 93 7.60 -4.03 19.39
C ASN A 93 8.27 -4.92 18.34
N TYR A 94 9.04 -4.35 17.42
CA TYR A 94 9.57 -5.05 16.25
C TYR A 94 10.32 -6.32 16.64
N ASP A 95 11.26 -6.24 17.58
CA ASP A 95 12.04 -7.39 18.06
C ASP A 95 11.16 -8.52 18.63
N TYR A 96 10.06 -8.16 19.29
CA TYR A 96 9.10 -9.14 19.82
C TYR A 96 8.31 -9.79 18.68
N PHE A 97 7.88 -9.03 17.68
CA PHE A 97 7.15 -9.55 16.54
C PHE A 97 8.03 -10.40 15.62
N GLU A 98 9.27 -9.98 15.34
CA GLU A 98 10.23 -10.76 14.56
C GLU A 98 10.47 -12.14 15.18
N LYS A 99 10.64 -12.18 16.51
CA LYS A 99 10.90 -13.43 17.24
C LYS A 99 9.71 -14.40 17.29
N ASN A 100 8.48 -13.88 17.34
CA ASN A 100 7.28 -14.70 17.54
C ASN A 100 6.46 -14.91 16.25
N TYR A 101 6.65 -14.08 15.23
CA TYR A 101 5.90 -14.08 13.98
C TYR A 101 6.83 -13.78 12.79
N PRO A 102 7.69 -14.74 12.40
CA PRO A 102 8.69 -14.53 11.34
C PRO A 102 8.06 -14.21 9.97
N ILE A 103 6.77 -14.48 9.79
CA ILE A 103 6.01 -14.15 8.56
C ILE A 103 5.92 -12.62 8.34
N PHE A 104 6.05 -11.82 9.40
CA PHE A 104 6.10 -10.34 9.31
C PHE A 104 7.52 -9.79 9.28
N ALA A 105 8.53 -10.63 9.53
CA ALA A 105 9.92 -10.29 9.32
C ALA A 105 10.24 -10.46 7.84
N PHE A 106 10.10 -9.39 7.06
CA PHE A 106 10.60 -9.35 5.69
C PHE A 106 12.13 -9.35 5.76
N GLN A 107 12.74 -10.53 5.85
CA GLN A 107 14.18 -10.68 5.83
C GLN A 107 14.67 -10.42 4.42
N ALA A 108 15.13 -9.20 4.15
CA ALA A 108 16.10 -9.00 3.09
C ALA A 108 17.42 -9.64 3.55
N GLN A 109 17.51 -10.96 3.52
CA GLN A 109 18.73 -11.66 3.87
C GLN A 109 19.73 -11.48 2.73
N SER A 110 20.56 -10.43 2.82
CA SER A 110 21.76 -10.33 2.00
C SER A 110 22.72 -11.43 2.42
N ASN A 111 22.70 -12.56 1.71
CA ASN A 111 23.71 -13.63 1.79
C ASN A 111 25.08 -13.10 1.32
N ILE A 112 25.72 -12.24 2.11
CA ILE A 112 27.10 -11.79 1.90
C ILE A 112 28.07 -12.55 2.84
N VAL A 113 27.58 -13.36 3.78
CA VAL A 113 28.43 -13.97 4.83
C VAL A 113 28.89 -15.40 4.51
N ASP A 114 28.42 -16.03 3.44
CA ASP A 114 28.87 -17.40 3.07
C ASP A 114 30.07 -17.44 2.11
N ILE A 115 30.80 -16.32 1.92
CA ILE A 115 31.99 -16.23 1.05
C ILE A 115 33.22 -15.68 1.81
N ILE A 116 33.37 -15.97 3.11
CA ILE A 116 34.66 -15.79 3.81
C ILE A 116 35.07 -17.10 4.49
#